data_AF-A0A315ANU5-F1
#
_entry.id   AF-A0A315ANU5-F1
#
_cell.length_a   1.000
_cell.length_b   1.000
_cell.length_c   1.000
_cell.angle_alpha   90.00
_cell.angle_beta   90.00
_cell.angle_gamma   90.00
#
_symmetry.space_group_name_H-M   'P 1'
#
loop_
_entity.id
_entity.type
_entity.pdbx_description
1 polymer ?
#
loop_
_entity_poly.entity_id
_entity_poly.type
_entity_poly.pdbx_seq_one_letter_code
_entity_poly.pdbx_strand_id
1 'polypeptide(L)'
;MLDLGISKMALIGVVALIVIGPEKLPKVARTVGTLIGKAQRYVSDVKAEVSRSMDLEELKKMKESMESAARDVEQSVQTTASEFEKDWAQTTAGMTSSMPDVEPLPPTYKHPDKNWRLKRGAMPQWYKARTGVRTKALSGAARVARYRPKSFNSL
;
A
#
# COMPACT_ATOMS: atom_id res chain seq x y z
N MET A 1 -13.19 28.10 9.57
CA MET A 1 -12.54 27.82 8.26
C MET A 1 -11.67 26.55 8.33
N LEU A 2 -12.21 25.43 8.83
CA LEU A 2 -11.51 24.12 8.90
C LEU A 2 -11.82 23.20 7.71
N ASP A 3 -12.56 23.70 6.74
CA ASP A 3 -13.02 22.95 5.57
C ASP A 3 -11.85 22.45 4.68
N LEU A 4 -10.77 23.24 4.60
CA LEU A 4 -9.62 22.94 3.74
C LEU A 4 -8.62 21.93 4.34
N GLY A 5 -8.57 21.78 5.66
CA GLY A 5 -7.48 21.06 6.34
C GLY A 5 -7.82 19.62 6.70
N ILE A 6 -8.79 19.42 7.59
CA ILE A 6 -9.05 18.08 8.17
C ILE A 6 -10.00 17.28 7.28
N SER A 7 -11.07 17.90 6.79
CA SER A 7 -12.08 17.24 5.96
C SER A 7 -11.50 16.74 4.63
N LYS A 8 -10.68 17.56 3.94
CA LYS A 8 -10.02 17.17 2.69
C LYS A 8 -8.98 16.07 2.91
N MET A 9 -8.20 16.13 4.00
CA MET A 9 -7.24 15.07 4.32
C MET A 9 -7.92 13.75 4.66
N ALA A 10 -9.06 13.78 5.35
CA ALA A 10 -9.87 12.59 5.60
C ALA A 10 -10.41 12.00 4.29
N LEU A 11 -10.92 12.84 3.37
CA LEU A 11 -11.40 12.40 2.06
C LEU A 11 -10.29 11.73 1.24
N ILE A 12 -9.12 12.39 1.13
CA ILE A 12 -7.95 11.83 0.43
C ILE A 12 -7.52 10.51 1.09
N GLY A 13 -7.54 10.43 2.41
CA GLY A 13 -7.26 9.21 3.16
C GLY A 13 -8.21 8.07 2.79
N VAL A 14 -9.51 8.33 2.69
CA VAL A 14 -10.51 7.35 2.26
C VAL A 14 -10.26 6.91 0.82
N VAL A 15 -10.02 7.84 -0.11
CA VAL A 15 -9.72 7.51 -1.52
C VAL A 15 -8.45 6.66 -1.62
N ALA A 16 -7.40 7.04 -0.90
CA ALA A 16 -6.15 6.28 -0.86
C ALA A 16 -6.36 4.87 -0.31
N LEU A 17 -7.21 4.69 0.72
CA LEU A 17 -7.57 3.37 1.25
C LEU A 17 -8.28 2.50 0.21
N ILE A 18 -9.15 3.07 -0.63
CA ILE A 18 -9.86 2.34 -1.67
C ILE A 18 -8.91 1.93 -2.80
N VAL A 19 -8.06 2.85 -3.27
CA VAL A 19 -7.19 2.64 -4.44
C VAL A 19 -5.99 1.74 -4.11
N ILE A 20 -5.28 2.06 -3.02
CA ILE A 20 -4.05 1.33 -2.61
C ILE A 20 -4.39 0.12 -1.75
N GLY A 21 -5.47 0.20 -0.97
CA GLY A 21 -5.86 -0.81 0.01
C GLY A 21 -5.29 -0.51 1.41
N PRO A 22 -6.05 -0.78 2.49
CA PRO A 22 -5.64 -0.52 3.87
C PRO A 22 -4.36 -1.27 4.29
N GLU A 23 -4.09 -2.43 3.69
CA GLU A 23 -2.93 -3.26 4.01
C GLU A 23 -1.62 -2.68 3.46
N LYS A 24 -1.69 -1.95 2.33
CA LYS A 24 -0.50 -1.45 1.61
C LYS A 24 -0.19 0.01 1.91
N LEU A 25 -1.19 0.82 2.25
CA LEU A 25 -1.03 2.23 2.62
C LEU A 25 0.02 2.48 3.72
N PRO A 26 0.05 1.74 4.86
CA PRO A 26 1.08 1.97 5.89
C PRO A 26 2.50 1.67 5.39
N LYS A 27 2.65 0.75 4.44
CA LYS A 27 3.95 0.46 3.82
C LYS A 27 4.42 1.63 2.95
N VAL A 28 3.52 2.22 2.16
CA VAL A 28 3.84 3.39 1.32
C VAL A 28 4.16 4.60 2.18
N ALA A 29 3.33 4.91 3.17
CA ALA A 29 3.54 6.04 4.08
C ALA A 29 4.89 5.94 4.81
N ARG A 30 5.30 4.73 5.24
CA ARG A 30 6.62 4.50 5.83
C ARG A 30 7.74 4.77 4.84
N THR A 31 7.65 4.26 3.61
CA THR A 31 8.68 4.49 2.59
C THR A 31 8.83 5.97 2.29
N VAL A 32 7.74 6.66 1.99
CA VAL A 32 7.74 8.11 1.72
C VAL A 32 8.26 8.89 2.92
N GLY A 33 7.80 8.58 4.13
CA GLY A 33 8.26 9.21 5.36
C GLY A 33 9.75 9.03 5.62
N THR A 34 10.30 7.83 5.36
CA THR A 34 11.75 7.60 5.49
C THR A 34 12.56 8.38 4.46
N LEU A 35 12.06 8.50 3.22
CA LEU A 35 12.75 9.28 2.18
C LEU A 35 12.76 10.77 2.52
N ILE A 36 11.61 11.32 2.92
CA ILE A 36 11.50 12.72 3.36
C ILE A 36 12.38 12.98 4.59
N GLY A 37 12.33 12.10 5.59
CA GLY A 37 13.14 12.24 6.80
C GLY A 37 14.65 12.20 6.51
N LYS A 38 15.09 11.34 5.59
CA LYS A 38 16.49 11.31 5.14
C LYS A 38 16.86 12.59 4.42
N ALA A 39 16.02 13.06 3.48
CA ALA A 39 16.25 14.30 2.75
C ALA A 39 16.37 15.51 3.69
N GLN A 40 15.46 15.64 4.67
CA GLN A 40 15.52 16.70 5.67
C GLN A 40 16.83 16.70 6.46
N ARG A 41 17.34 15.50 6.82
CA ARG A 41 18.62 15.36 7.51
C ARG A 41 19.82 15.76 6.64
N TYR A 42 19.82 15.37 5.37
CA TYR A 42 20.85 15.83 4.43
C TYR A 42 20.86 17.36 4.28
N VAL A 43 19.68 17.96 4.18
CA VAL A 43 19.56 19.43 4.11
C VAL A 43 20.07 20.10 5.39
N SER A 44 19.80 19.52 6.57
CA SER A 44 20.33 20.08 7.82
C SER A 44 21.85 19.99 7.90
N ASP A 45 22.43 18.87 7.45
CA ASP A 45 23.87 18.64 7.49
C ASP A 45 24.59 19.59 6.50
N VAL A 46 24.07 19.72 5.28
CA VAL A 46 24.59 20.67 4.28
C VAL A 46 24.47 22.11 4.79
N LYS A 47 23.33 22.48 5.38
CA LYS A 47 23.15 23.82 5.98
C LYS A 47 24.17 24.09 7.08
N ALA A 48 24.51 23.09 7.91
CA ALA A 48 25.48 23.24 8.99
C ALA A 48 26.92 23.44 8.47
N GLU A 49 27.31 22.71 7.41
CA GLU A 49 28.60 22.88 6.74
C GLU A 49 28.70 24.25 6.06
N VAL A 50 27.70 24.59 5.24
CA VAL A 50 27.60 25.85 4.47
C VAL A 50 27.58 27.07 5.40
N SER A 51 26.83 27.01 6.51
CA SER A 51 26.78 28.11 7.49
C SER A 51 28.12 28.35 8.20
N ARG A 52 29.05 27.39 8.15
CA ARG A 52 30.37 27.48 8.81
C ARG A 52 31.46 28.02 7.88
N SER A 53 31.25 27.98 6.56
CA SER A 53 32.28 28.29 5.56
C SER A 53 31.93 29.41 4.56
N MET A 54 30.72 29.99 4.57
CA MET A 54 30.27 31.00 3.58
C MET A 54 30.03 32.39 4.18
N ASP A 55 30.27 33.43 3.36
CA ASP A 55 30.09 34.85 3.71
C ASP A 55 28.60 35.27 3.74
N LEU A 56 28.28 36.29 4.54
CA LEU A 56 26.91 36.81 4.72
C LEU A 56 26.25 37.30 3.41
N GLU A 57 27.06 37.69 2.43
CA GLU A 57 26.58 38.21 1.14
C GLU A 57 26.09 37.08 0.21
N GLU A 58 26.75 35.92 0.22
CA GLU A 58 26.27 34.73 -0.50
C GLU A 58 25.02 34.13 0.14
N LEU A 59 24.92 34.15 1.47
CA LEU A 59 23.69 33.76 2.18
C LEU A 59 22.50 34.61 1.76
N LYS A 60 22.69 35.93 1.57
CA LYS A 60 21.64 36.84 1.15
C LYS A 60 21.16 36.54 -0.27
N LYS A 61 22.11 36.33 -1.19
CA LYS A 61 21.84 35.96 -2.59
C LYS A 61 21.14 34.60 -2.71
N MET A 62 21.60 33.61 -1.93
CA MET A 62 21.01 32.28 -1.91
C MET A 62 19.60 32.31 -1.31
N LYS A 63 19.38 33.07 -0.23
CA LYS A 63 18.05 33.28 0.36
C LYS A 63 17.10 33.92 -0.65
N GLU A 64 17.52 34.96 -1.35
CA GLU A 64 16.70 35.63 -2.36
C GLU A 64 16.37 34.69 -3.53
N SER A 65 17.33 33.87 -3.99
CA SER A 65 17.08 32.85 -5.01
C SER A 65 16.12 31.75 -4.53
N MET A 66 16.24 31.30 -3.29
CA MET A 66 15.33 30.33 -2.68
C MET A 66 13.94 30.92 -2.49
N GLU A 67 13.84 32.19 -2.07
CA GLU A 67 12.56 32.87 -1.88
C GLU A 67 11.84 33.04 -3.22
N SER A 68 12.57 33.42 -4.27
CA SER A 68 12.00 33.49 -5.63
C SER A 68 11.57 32.11 -6.14
N ALA A 69 12.42 31.09 -6.00
CA ALA A 69 12.09 29.73 -6.39
C ALA A 69 10.90 29.16 -5.58
N ALA A 70 10.81 29.48 -4.29
CA ALA A 70 9.69 29.08 -3.46
C ALA A 70 8.38 29.74 -3.91
N ARG A 71 8.41 31.02 -4.28
CA ARG A 71 7.25 31.74 -4.84
C ARG A 71 6.84 31.16 -6.19
N ASP A 72 7.79 30.83 -7.06
CA ASP A 72 7.52 30.19 -8.35
C ASP A 72 6.91 28.80 -8.16
N VAL A 73 7.42 28.02 -7.20
CA VAL A 73 6.84 26.73 -6.85
C VAL A 73 5.43 26.92 -6.30
N GLU A 74 5.20 27.85 -5.39
CA GLU A 74 3.88 28.13 -4.84
C GLU A 74 2.88 28.52 -5.94
N GLN A 75 3.29 29.39 -6.87
CA GLN A 75 2.46 29.80 -8.00
C GLN A 75 2.20 28.68 -8.99
N SER A 76 3.20 27.81 -9.23
CA SER A 76 3.04 26.62 -10.06
C SER A 76 2.08 25.62 -9.42
N VAL A 77 2.22 25.36 -8.11
CA VAL A 77 1.34 24.47 -7.34
C VAL A 77 -0.09 25.02 -7.30
N GLN A 78 -0.29 26.32 -7.11
CA GLN A 78 -1.63 26.93 -7.15
C GLN A 78 -2.26 26.80 -8.54
N THR A 79 -1.50 27.06 -9.61
CA THR A 79 -1.97 26.91 -10.99
C THR A 79 -2.32 25.45 -11.28
N THR A 80 -1.42 24.51 -11.01
CA THR A 80 -1.65 23.07 -11.21
C THR A 80 -2.79 22.55 -10.34
N ALA A 81 -2.93 23.01 -9.11
CA ALA A 81 -4.07 22.66 -8.27
C ALA A 81 -5.40 23.16 -8.85
N SER A 82 -5.42 24.37 -9.44
CA SER A 82 -6.62 24.92 -10.08
C SER A 82 -6.98 24.23 -11.39
N GLU A 83 -5.99 23.78 -12.18
CA GLU A 83 -6.20 22.96 -13.38
C GLU A 83 -6.68 21.57 -13.01
N PHE A 84 -6.07 20.95 -11.99
CA PHE A 84 -6.49 19.66 -11.47
C PHE A 84 -7.93 19.67 -10.96
N GLU A 85 -8.35 20.73 -10.25
CA GLU A 85 -9.73 20.89 -9.80
C GLU A 85 -10.71 21.00 -10.99
N LYS A 86 -10.32 21.68 -12.08
CA LYS A 86 -11.14 21.78 -13.30
C LYS A 86 -11.26 20.46 -14.04
N ASP A 87 -10.14 19.76 -14.24
CA ASP A 87 -10.11 18.42 -14.86
C ASP A 87 -10.91 17.41 -14.04
N TRP A 88 -10.78 17.49 -12.71
CA TRP A 88 -11.56 16.67 -11.78
C TRP A 88 -13.07 16.97 -11.89
N ALA A 89 -13.46 18.25 -11.89
CA ALA A 89 -14.86 18.65 -12.04
C ALA A 89 -15.45 18.19 -13.38
N GLN A 90 -14.69 18.31 -14.48
CA GLN A 90 -15.11 17.87 -15.81
C GLN A 90 -15.26 16.35 -15.90
N THR A 91 -14.30 15.61 -15.34
CA THR A 91 -14.32 14.14 -15.30
C THR A 91 -15.49 13.64 -14.45
N THR A 92 -15.74 14.29 -13.30
CA THR A 92 -16.85 13.92 -12.41
C THR A 92 -18.21 14.22 -13.06
N ALA A 93 -18.36 15.36 -13.75
CA ALA A 93 -19.58 15.71 -14.49
C ALA A 93 -19.88 14.76 -15.67
N GLY A 94 -18.83 14.26 -16.36
CA GLY A 94 -18.97 13.23 -17.40
C GLY A 94 -19.31 11.84 -16.85
N MET A 95 -18.86 11.52 -15.64
CA MET A 95 -19.12 10.25 -14.99
C MET A 95 -20.56 10.16 -14.44
N THR A 96 -21.11 11.26 -13.92
CA THR A 96 -22.48 11.30 -13.37
C THR A 96 -23.56 11.17 -14.45
N SER A 97 -23.25 11.51 -15.69
CA SER A 97 -24.19 11.46 -16.83
C SER A 97 -24.23 10.10 -17.53
N SER A 98 -23.32 9.17 -17.17
CA SER A 98 -23.12 7.89 -17.87
C SER A 98 -23.49 6.66 -17.05
N MET A 99 -24.05 6.81 -15.85
CA MET A 99 -24.54 5.65 -15.09
C MET A 99 -25.91 5.22 -15.65
N PRO A 100 -26.06 4.00 -16.18
CA PRO A 100 -27.39 3.43 -16.35
C PRO A 100 -28.00 3.26 -14.95
N ASP A 101 -29.30 3.49 -14.79
CA ASP A 101 -30.04 3.12 -13.58
C ASP A 101 -29.84 1.62 -13.31
N VAL A 102 -28.87 1.29 -12.47
CA VAL A 102 -28.66 -0.08 -12.00
C VAL A 102 -29.71 -0.31 -10.92
N GLU A 103 -30.89 -0.77 -11.32
CA GLU A 103 -31.83 -1.32 -10.36
C GLU A 103 -31.14 -2.46 -9.58
N PRO A 104 -31.06 -2.39 -8.24
CA PRO A 104 -30.44 -3.45 -7.46
C PRO A 104 -31.30 -4.71 -7.59
N LEU A 105 -30.79 -5.70 -8.33
CA LEU A 105 -31.43 -7.00 -8.47
C LEU A 105 -31.73 -7.59 -7.07
N PRO A 106 -32.91 -8.20 -6.87
CA PRO A 106 -33.26 -8.77 -5.58
C PRO A 106 -32.22 -9.83 -5.15
N PRO A 107 -31.87 -9.88 -3.85
CA PRO A 107 -30.86 -10.81 -3.37
C PRO A 107 -31.29 -12.25 -3.67
N THR A 108 -30.57 -12.92 -4.57
CA THR A 108 -30.78 -14.34 -4.88
C THR A 108 -30.10 -15.20 -3.83
N TYR A 109 -30.88 -16.02 -3.14
CA TYR A 109 -30.36 -17.01 -2.19
C TYR A 109 -29.55 -18.07 -2.93
N LYS A 110 -28.25 -18.16 -2.61
CA LYS A 110 -27.42 -19.31 -2.99
C LYS A 110 -27.38 -20.30 -1.83
N HIS A 111 -27.93 -21.49 -2.06
CA HIS A 111 -27.82 -22.57 -1.08
C HIS A 111 -26.35 -22.95 -0.84
N PRO A 112 -25.92 -23.16 0.41
CA PRO A 112 -24.60 -23.68 0.67
C PRO A 112 -24.58 -25.15 0.25
N ASP A 113 -23.63 -25.52 -0.62
CA ASP A 113 -23.33 -26.92 -1.02
C ASP A 113 -22.72 -27.69 0.15
N LYS A 114 -23.50 -27.83 1.23
CA LYS A 114 -23.07 -28.46 2.47
C LYS A 114 -23.36 -29.94 2.38
N ASN A 115 -22.31 -30.70 2.05
CA ASN A 115 -22.30 -32.15 2.15
C ASN A 115 -22.29 -32.62 3.62
N TRP A 116 -23.40 -32.44 4.33
CA TRP A 116 -23.58 -32.80 5.74
C TRP A 116 -23.30 -34.28 6.04
N ARG A 117 -23.36 -35.14 5.01
CA ARG A 117 -23.04 -36.57 5.10
C ARG A 117 -21.53 -36.86 5.12
N LEU A 118 -20.68 -35.99 4.58
CA LEU A 118 -19.21 -36.19 4.60
C LEU A 118 -18.58 -35.97 5.98
N LYS A 119 -19.29 -35.35 6.93
CA LYS A 119 -18.75 -35.07 8.28
C LYS A 119 -19.01 -36.15 9.34
N ARG A 120 -19.79 -37.20 9.06
CA ARG A 120 -20.15 -38.20 10.10
C ARG A 120 -19.17 -39.37 10.26
N GLY A 121 -18.22 -39.56 9.34
CA GLY A 121 -17.29 -40.71 9.38
C GLY A 121 -15.82 -40.36 9.65
N ALA A 122 -15.46 -39.08 9.72
CA ALA A 122 -14.06 -38.70 9.85
C ALA A 122 -13.62 -38.73 11.32
N MET A 123 -12.81 -39.74 11.68
CA MET A 123 -12.14 -39.73 12.99
C MET A 123 -11.34 -38.43 13.18
N PRO A 124 -11.46 -37.74 14.34
CA PRO A 124 -10.76 -36.50 14.62
C PRO A 124 -9.24 -36.62 14.44
N GLN A 125 -8.59 -35.54 14.01
CA GLN A 125 -7.13 -35.51 13.80
C GLN A 125 -6.35 -35.81 15.09
N TRP A 126 -6.85 -35.36 16.25
CA TRP A 126 -6.23 -35.64 17.54
C TRP A 126 -6.22 -37.15 17.87
N TYR A 127 -7.28 -37.88 17.49
CA TYR A 127 -7.39 -39.31 17.74
C TYR A 127 -6.42 -40.09 16.85
N LYS A 128 -6.32 -39.74 15.56
CA LYS A 128 -5.38 -40.34 14.61
C LYS A 128 -3.92 -40.09 15.01
N ALA A 129 -3.61 -38.88 15.51
CA ALA A 129 -2.28 -38.55 16.01
C ALA A 129 -1.90 -39.38 17.24
N ARG A 130 -2.84 -39.61 18.17
CA ARG A 130 -2.61 -40.40 19.39
C ARG A 130 -2.51 -41.91 19.13
N THR A 131 -3.25 -42.42 18.16
CA THR A 131 -3.27 -43.85 17.78
C THR A 131 -2.18 -44.24 16.78
N GLY A 132 -1.34 -43.30 16.35
CA GLY A 132 -0.27 -43.56 15.38
C GLY A 132 -0.77 -43.88 13.97
N VAL A 133 -2.05 -43.63 13.67
CA VAL A 133 -2.65 -43.90 12.36
C VAL A 133 -2.13 -42.88 11.34
N ARG A 134 -1.52 -43.37 10.25
CA ARG A 134 -0.98 -42.52 9.19
C ARG A 134 -2.11 -41.73 8.50
N THR A 135 -2.04 -40.41 8.62
CA THR A 135 -3.04 -39.49 8.06
C THR A 135 -2.77 -39.09 6.60
N LYS A 136 -1.53 -39.29 6.13
CA LYS A 136 -1.08 -38.91 4.78
C LYS A 136 -0.66 -40.16 4.00
N ALA A 137 -1.13 -40.26 2.75
CA ALA A 137 -0.61 -41.25 1.82
C ALA A 137 0.84 -40.89 1.46
N LEU A 138 1.74 -41.87 1.47
CA LEU A 138 3.11 -41.68 0.97
C LEU A 138 3.06 -41.63 -0.56
N SER A 139 3.53 -40.54 -1.16
CA SER A 139 3.70 -40.45 -2.62
C SER A 139 4.63 -41.56 -3.12
N GLY A 140 4.49 -41.96 -4.38
CA GLY A 140 5.35 -42.99 -5.00
C GLY A 140 6.84 -42.68 -4.83
N ALA A 141 7.22 -41.41 -4.98
CA ALA A 141 8.59 -40.93 -4.76
C ALA A 141 9.08 -41.17 -3.31
N ALA A 142 8.24 -40.94 -2.30
CA ALA A 142 8.58 -41.15 -0.90
C ALA A 142 8.74 -42.64 -0.52
N ARG A 143 8.03 -43.54 -1.22
CA ARG A 143 8.26 -44.99 -1.09
C ARG A 143 9.61 -45.40 -1.65
N VAL A 144 9.95 -44.90 -2.83
CA VAL A 144 11.21 -45.22 -3.53
C VAL A 144 12.42 -44.61 -2.81
N ALA A 145 12.27 -43.46 -2.16
CA ALA A 145 13.35 -42.81 -1.41
C ALA A 145 13.97 -43.67 -0.31
N ARG A 146 13.25 -44.65 0.25
CA ARG A 146 13.78 -45.59 1.26
C ARG A 146 14.74 -46.62 0.68
N TYR A 147 14.60 -46.93 -0.60
CA TYR A 147 15.38 -47.97 -1.30
C TYR A 147 16.44 -47.37 -2.22
N ARG A 148 16.56 -46.04 -2.27
CA ARG A 148 17.63 -45.38 -3.00
C ARG A 148 18.92 -45.44 -2.18
N PRO A 149 20.02 -45.98 -2.72
CA PRO A 149 21.31 -45.90 -2.06
C PRO A 149 21.67 -44.42 -1.84
N LYS A 150 22.09 -44.07 -0.62
CA LYS A 150 22.60 -42.73 -0.34
C LYS A 150 23.93 -42.59 -1.07
N SER A 151 24.04 -41.54 -1.89
CA SER A 151 25.32 -41.18 -2.50
C SER A 151 26.29 -40.79 -1.38
N PHE A 152 27.30 -41.63 -1.13
CA PHE A 152 28.45 -41.27 -0.31
C PHE A 152 29.37 -40.41 -1.19
N ASN A 153 29.08 -39.11 -1.28
CA ASN A 153 30.04 -38.18 -1.86
C ASN A 153 29.87 -36.78 -1.26
N SER A 154 30.68 -36.51 -0.24
CA SER A 154 31.29 -35.20 0.06
C SER A 154 32.25 -35.36 1.24
N LEU A 155 33.50 -35.73 0.95
CA LEU A 155 34.67 -35.18 1.63
C LEU A 155 35.32 -34.20 0.65
#